data_AF-A0A9K3DAK1-F1
#
_entry.id   AF-A0A9K3DAK1-F1
#
_cell.length_a   1.000
_cell.length_b   1.000
_cell.length_c   1.000
_cell.angle_alpha   90.00
_cell.angle_beta   90.00
_cell.angle_gamma   90.00
#
_symmetry.space_group_name_H-M   'P 1'
#
loop_
_entity.id
_entity.type
_entity.pdbx_description
1 polymer ?
#
loop_
_entity_poly.entity_id
_entity_poly.type
_entity_poly.pdbx_seq_one_letter_code
_entity_poly.pdbx_strand_id
1 'polypeptide(L)'
;CNSRYFSNVPFILFLNKFDVFQTKITRKNISNCFAEYRGPQSATAAGTYIRDRFLELNRSETREVYPHFTNATDSKNIARVFESVKDIILKHNLRRAGFM
;
A
#
# COMPACT_ATOMS: atom_id res chain seq x y z
N CYS A 1 -3.12 -11.80 3.01
CA CYS A 1 -3.94 -11.17 4.08
C CYS A 1 -5.00 -12.12 4.64
N ASN A 2 -5.67 -12.97 3.85
CA ASN A 2 -6.89 -13.69 4.25
C ASN A 2 -6.73 -14.88 5.21
N SER A 3 -5.59 -15.02 5.90
CA SER A 3 -5.42 -16.04 6.93
C SER A 3 -6.18 -15.64 8.19
N ARG A 4 -6.89 -16.60 8.81
CA ARG A 4 -7.72 -16.40 10.02
C ARG A 4 -6.94 -15.82 11.21
N TYR A 5 -5.63 -16.09 11.26
CA TYR A 5 -4.76 -15.62 12.33
C TYR A 5 -4.53 -14.11 12.29
N PHE A 6 -4.83 -13.46 11.15
CA PHE A 6 -4.62 -12.03 10.94
C PHE A 6 -5.93 -11.27 10.70
N SER A 7 -7.10 -11.87 10.99
CA SER A 7 -8.42 -11.28 10.66
C SER A 7 -8.59 -9.85 11.18
N ASN A 8 -8.09 -9.56 12.38
CA ASN A 8 -8.22 -8.26 13.04
C ASN A 8 -6.89 -7.48 13.10
N VAL A 9 -5.89 -7.88 12.31
CA VAL A 9 -4.58 -7.23 12.31
C VAL A 9 -4.51 -6.27 11.12
N PRO A 10 -4.30 -4.95 11.36
CA PRO A 10 -4.12 -3.99 10.29
C PRO A 10 -2.83 -4.27 9.53
N PHE A 11 -2.85 -4.06 8.22
CA PHE A 11 -1.70 -4.34 7.35
C PHE A 11 -1.11 -3.04 6.82
N ILE A 12 0.22 -2.99 6.75
CA ILE A 12 0.94 -1.89 6.14
C ILE A 12 1.54 -2.44 4.86
N LEU A 13 1.19 -1.83 3.73
CA LEU A 13 1.63 -2.28 2.42
C LEU A 13 2.68 -1.33 1.87
N PHE A 14 3.92 -1.82 1.72
CA PHE A 14 5.00 -1.06 1.09
C PHE A 14 5.14 -1.41 -0.39
N LEU A 15 4.79 -0.44 -1.23
CA LEU A 15 5.09 -0.45 -2.65
C LEU A 15 6.47 0.20 -2.83
N ASN A 16 7.51 -0.59 -2.55
CA ASN A 16 8.90 -0.13 -2.51
C ASN A 16 9.52 -0.01 -3.93
N LYS A 17 10.63 0.70 -4.03
CA LYS A 17 11.40 0.97 -5.26
C LYS A 17 10.57 1.74 -6.30
N PHE A 18 9.77 2.71 -5.83
CA PHE A 18 8.92 3.51 -6.71
C PHE A 18 9.75 4.37 -7.67
N ASP A 19 10.95 4.81 -7.25
CA ASP A 19 11.97 5.44 -8.09
C ASP A 19 12.40 4.58 -9.30
N VAL A 20 12.66 3.29 -9.06
CA VAL A 20 13.02 2.35 -10.11
C VAL A 20 11.82 2.11 -11.03
N PHE A 21 10.61 2.04 -10.47
CA PHE A 21 9.39 1.90 -11.24
C PHE A 21 9.15 3.11 -12.16
N GLN A 22 9.32 4.33 -11.66
CA GLN A 22 9.24 5.57 -12.43
C GLN A 22 10.16 5.55 -13.66
N THR A 23 11.36 4.99 -13.51
CA THR A 23 12.33 4.89 -14.63
C THR A 23 11.96 3.78 -15.61
N LYS A 24 11.41 2.66 -15.14
CA LYS A 24 11.11 1.50 -16.00
C LYS A 24 9.85 1.69 -16.83
N ILE A 25 8.84 2.36 -16.29
CA ILE A 25 7.55 2.51 -16.97
C ILE A 25 7.62 3.37 -18.24
N THR A 26 8.61 4.26 -18.33
CA THR A 26 8.87 5.04 -19.55
C THR A 26 9.45 4.19 -20.69
N ARG A 27 10.05 3.04 -20.37
CA ARG A 27 10.72 2.15 -21.33
C ARG A 27 9.93 0.87 -21.61
N LYS A 28 9.16 0.40 -20.63
CA LYS A 28 8.40 -0.85 -20.70
C LYS A 28 6.95 -0.59 -20.40
N ASN A 29 6.09 -1.08 -21.29
CA ASN A 29 4.66 -0.90 -21.12
C ASN A 29 4.15 -1.75 -19.95
N ILE A 30 3.43 -1.13 -19.00
CA ILE A 30 2.83 -1.86 -17.86
C ILE A 30 1.86 -2.96 -18.32
N SER A 31 1.21 -2.82 -19.48
CA SER A 31 0.30 -3.81 -20.03
C SER A 31 0.97 -5.15 -20.32
N ASN A 32 2.31 -5.21 -20.42
CA ASN A 32 3.06 -6.46 -20.52
C ASN A 32 2.96 -7.31 -19.24
N CYS A 33 2.73 -6.67 -18.09
CA CYS A 33 2.52 -7.35 -16.82
C CYS A 33 1.03 -7.41 -16.43
N PHE A 34 0.28 -6.38 -16.81
CA PHE A 34 -1.14 -6.24 -16.47
C PHE A 34 -1.94 -6.00 -17.75
N ALA A 35 -2.29 -7.09 -18.44
CA ALA A 35 -2.98 -7.03 -19.74
C ALA A 35 -4.31 -6.25 -19.69
N GLU A 36 -4.96 -6.21 -18.52
CA GLU A 36 -6.22 -5.47 -18.29
C GLU A 36 -6.03 -3.98 -18.04
N TYR A 37 -4.79 -3.50 -17.89
CA TYR A 37 -4.53 -2.09 -17.65
C TYR A 37 -4.85 -1.27 -18.90
N ARG A 38 -5.71 -0.26 -18.74
CA ARG A 38 -6.12 0.69 -19.79
C ARG A 38 -5.78 2.15 -19.47
N GLY A 39 -5.09 2.39 -18.34
CA GLY A 39 -4.75 3.73 -17.90
C GLY A 39 -3.50 4.31 -18.60
N PRO A 40 -3.13 5.56 -18.28
CA PRO A 40 -1.93 6.21 -18.81
C PRO A 40 -0.63 5.48 -18.45
N GLN A 41 0.37 5.53 -19.33
CA GLN A 41 1.72 5.02 -19.06
C GLN A 41 2.52 5.97 -18.14
N SER A 42 1.96 6.33 -16.99
CA SER A 42 2.58 7.19 -16.00
C SER A 42 2.77 6.43 -14.70
N ALA A 43 3.88 6.68 -14.01
CA ALA A 43 4.18 6.02 -12.75
C ALA A 43 3.08 6.23 -11.70
N THR A 44 2.45 7.41 -11.69
CA THR A 44 1.35 7.72 -10.77
C THR A 44 0.11 6.87 -11.06
N ALA A 45 -0.37 6.85 -12.32
CA ALA A 45 -1.59 6.13 -12.67
C ALA A 45 -1.38 4.61 -12.57
N ALA A 46 -0.24 4.13 -13.04
CA ALA A 46 0.13 2.73 -13.02
C ALA A 46 0.44 2.22 -11.60
N GLY A 47 1.12 3.03 -10.79
CA GLY A 47 1.38 2.73 -9.38
C GLY A 47 0.08 2.67 -8.57
N THR A 48 -0.83 3.62 -8.80
CA THR A 48 -2.17 3.61 -8.20
C THR A 48 -2.94 2.35 -8.59
N TYR A 49 -2.91 1.96 -9.86
CA TYR A 49 -3.53 0.70 -10.28
C TYR A 49 -2.95 -0.52 -9.56
N ILE A 50 -1.61 -0.64 -9.48
CA ILE A 50 -0.96 -1.75 -8.76
C ILE A 50 -1.39 -1.75 -7.30
N ARG A 51 -1.40 -0.58 -6.64
CA ARG A 51 -1.89 -0.41 -5.27
C ARG A 51 -3.30 -0.95 -5.12
N ASP A 52 -4.22 -0.51 -5.97
CA ASP A 52 -5.64 -0.87 -5.87
C ASP A 52 -5.85 -2.37 -6.07
N ARG A 53 -5.10 -2.98 -7.01
CA ARG A 53 -5.09 -4.44 -7.17
C ARG A 53 -4.65 -5.19 -5.92
N PHE A 54 -3.73 -4.65 -5.12
CA PHE A 54 -3.38 -5.25 -3.82
C PHE A 54 -4.48 -5.05 -2.77
N LEU A 55 -5.14 -3.88 -2.76
CA LEU A 55 -6.23 -3.59 -1.83
C LEU A 55 -7.45 -4.48 -2.09
N GLU A 56 -7.77 -4.75 -3.36
CA GLU A 56 -8.84 -5.67 -3.78
C GLU A 56 -8.64 -7.11 -3.29
N LEU A 57 -7.41 -7.53 -2.98
CA LEU A 57 -7.14 -8.87 -2.43
C LEU A 57 -7.52 -8.98 -0.94
N ASN A 58 -7.77 -7.86 -0.26
CA ASN A 58 -8.29 -7.84 1.10
C ASN A 58 -9.77 -8.23 1.10
N ARG A 59 -10.08 -9.44 1.58
CA ARG A 59 -11.47 -9.93 1.67
C ARG A 59 -12.15 -9.58 2.99
N SER A 60 -11.45 -8.89 3.88
CA SER A 60 -11.95 -8.54 5.21
C SER A 60 -12.50 -7.12 5.20
N GLU A 61 -13.81 -6.97 5.37
CA GLU A 61 -14.49 -5.66 5.38
C GLU A 61 -13.98 -4.74 6.51
N THR A 62 -13.55 -5.34 7.62
CA THR A 62 -13.09 -4.62 8.82
C THR A 62 -11.59 -4.38 8.85
N ARG A 63 -10.81 -5.00 7.96
CA ARG A 63 -9.35 -4.90 8.02
C ARG A 63 -8.88 -3.66 7.29
N GLU A 64 -8.17 -2.82 8.02
CA GLU A 64 -7.53 -1.65 7.46
C GLU A 64 -6.19 -2.05 6.80
N VAL A 65 -6.01 -1.68 5.52
CA VAL A 65 -4.76 -1.85 4.78
C VAL A 65 -4.25 -0.48 4.37
N TYR A 66 -3.03 -0.14 4.77
CA TYR A 66 -2.44 1.19 4.58
C TYR A 66 -1.32 1.11 3.53
N PRO A 67 -1.59 1.50 2.27
CA PRO A 67 -0.59 1.47 1.22
C PRO A 67 0.31 2.71 1.25
N HIS A 68 1.60 2.48 1.09
CA HIS A 68 2.60 3.53 0.96
C HIS A 68 3.56 3.23 -0.20
N PHE A 69 3.73 4.20 -1.09
CA PHE A 69 4.84 4.19 -2.04
C PHE A 69 6.11 4.61 -1.31
N THR A 70 7.14 3.77 -1.38
CA THR A 70 8.39 3.98 -0.65
C THR A 70 9.60 3.81 -1.57
N ASN A 71 10.67 4.49 -1.23
CA ASN A 71 12.00 4.27 -1.79
C ASN A 71 12.91 3.91 -0.62
N ALA A 72 13.60 2.78 -0.69
CA ALA A 72 14.44 2.28 0.41
C ALA A 72 15.58 3.24 0.80
N THR A 73 15.98 4.15 -0.10
CA THR A 73 16.99 5.18 0.13
C THR A 73 16.44 6.43 0.81
N ASP A 74 15.12 6.61 0.86
CA ASP A 74 14.47 7.75 1.50
C ASP A 74 14.05 7.38 2.94
N SER A 75 15.05 7.38 3.82
CA SER A 75 14.89 7.11 5.25
C SER A 75 13.92 8.07 5.96
N LYS A 76 13.68 9.27 5.41
CA LYS A 76 12.66 10.20 5.92
C LYS A 76 11.24 9.73 5.62
N ASN A 77 11.04 9.10 4.47
CA ASN A 77 9.73 8.57 4.08
C ASN A 77 9.36 7.33 4.92
N ILE A 78 10.34 6.46 5.20
CA ILE A 78 10.16 5.33 6.12
C ILE A 78 9.80 5.81 7.54
N ALA A 79 10.47 6.83 8.05
CA ALA A 79 10.14 7.39 9.37
C ALA A 79 8.70 7.93 9.45
N ARG A 80 8.23 8.65 8.42
CA ARG A 80 6.85 9.15 8.34
C ARG A 80 5.82 8.03 8.27
N VAL A 81 6.14 6.98 7.53
CA VAL A 81 5.33 5.76 7.46
C VAL A 81 5.23 5.11 8.85
N PHE A 82 6.33 4.98 9.58
CA PHE A 82 6.32 4.42 10.94
C PHE A 82 5.50 5.27 11.93
N GLU A 83 5.57 6.61 11.85
CA GLU A 83 4.74 7.47 12.69
C GLU A 83 3.24 7.31 12.37
N SER A 84 2.89 7.28 11.08
CA SER A 84 1.49 7.04 10.65
C SER A 84 0.97 5.70 11.18
N VAL A 85 1.82 4.68 11.20
CA VAL A 85 1.51 3.35 11.72
C VAL A 85 1.30 3.35 13.24
N LYS A 86 2.13 4.07 13.99
CA LYS A 86 1.95 4.22 15.45
C LYS A 86 0.60 4.84 15.78
N ASP A 87 0.23 5.91 15.07
CA ASP A 87 -1.06 6.60 15.26
C ASP A 87 -2.24 5.68 14.97
N ILE A 88 -2.14 4.85 13.92
CA ILE A 88 -3.17 3.87 13.57
C ILE A 88 -3.33 2.83 14.67
N ILE A 89 -2.22 2.25 15.15
CA ILE A 89 -2.24 1.25 16.21
C ILE A 89 -2.81 1.87 17.49
N LEU A 90 -2.41 3.10 17.81
CA LEU A 90 -2.92 3.83 18.97
C LEU A 90 -4.44 4.05 18.86
N LYS A 91 -4.94 4.57 17.73
CA LYS A 91 -6.39 4.74 17.48
C LYS A 91 -7.15 3.42 17.55
N HIS A 92 -6.59 2.35 17.01
CA HIS A 92 -7.20 1.02 17.09
C HIS A 92 -7.30 0.53 18.55
N ASN A 93 -6.25 0.71 19.35
CA ASN A 93 -6.27 0.36 20.77
C ASN A 93 -7.25 1.24 21.57
N LEU A 94 -7.32 2.55 21.28
CA LEU A 94 -8.25 3.48 21.93
C LEU A 94 -9.72 3.11 21.64
N ARG A 95 -10.06 2.79 20.39
CA ARG A 95 -11.41 2.28 20.02
C ARG A 95 -11.74 0.99 20.77
N ARG A 96 -10.79 0.05 20.86
CA ARG A 96 -10.99 -1.21 21.62
C ARG A 96 -11.18 -0.99 23.12
N ALA A 97 -10.61 0.08 23.67
CA ALA A 97 -10.72 0.44 25.07
C ALA A 97 -11.94 1.33 25.39
N GLY A 98 -12.75 1.69 24.37
CA GLY A 98 -13.97 2.49 24.54
C GLY A 98 -13.74 3.99 24.67
N PHE A 99 -12.56 4.49 24.32
CA PHE A 99 -12.22 5.93 24.38
C PHE A 99 -12.51 6.68 23.07
N MET A 100 -13.01 5.99 22.04
CA MET A 100 -13.41 6.54 20.73
C MET A 100 -14.57 5.74 20.16
#